data_AF-A0A848CBG1-F1
#
_entry.id   AF-A0A848CBG1-F1
#
_cell.length_a   1.000
_cell.length_b   1.000
_cell.length_c   1.000
_cell.angle_alpha   90.00
_cell.angle_beta   90.00
_cell.angle_gamma   90.00
#
_symmetry.space_group_name_H-M   'P 1'
#
loop_
_entity.id
_entity.type
_entity.pdbx_description
1 polymer ?
#
loop_
_entity_poly.entity_id
_entity_poly.type
_entity_poly.pdbx_seq_one_letter_code
_entity_poly.pdbx_strand_id
1 'polypeptide(L)'
;MSDENDSYTEVTSTSWFSRLGDSFKGIGTGFLLIIAATALLWWNEGRTVRTGDAIVEAQLATEPMPAITKVDSAFEGKMVYATGRAVTKDELTDPVFGVKVNAIKLRRKVEYYQWVEHRRSEKRQKLGGGEETVTTYTYSREWVNHPVDSQSFKQMVGHENKTRIQTEAADWLAPNVTFGAYRFPAFLARSIGGEKPLDISLTDTQRAELQKAFFAPNASLDASQVVGQQGASMIHTQTNTIYVGREPGAPSIGDVRVTFFETPAAEVSILAKVNGDTFVPFRASNGNTFSRLSMGIQDMNSMFDAAKSGNATMAWILRGLGLVLCVTGFGMVFAPLKVLADVIPLLGSIVGAGTGLVAGLLGTAWSMVIIAIAWIRFRPVLGACLLGAALVLVILLFVKGRMKKSAPTAPAQDPSEPAPRS
;
A
#
# COMPACT_ATOMS: atom_id res chain seq x y z
N MET A 1 5.26 33.86 10.61
CA MET A 1 4.71 34.48 9.39
C MET A 1 3.40 33.80 9.12
N SER A 2 2.33 34.59 9.09
CA SER A 2 0.94 34.15 8.96
C SER A 2 0.73 33.35 7.68
N ASP A 3 0.44 32.06 7.83
CA ASP A 3 -0.22 31.26 6.79
C ASP A 3 -1.61 31.88 6.58
N GLU A 4 -1.68 32.81 5.63
CA GLU A 4 -2.95 33.27 5.09
C GLU A 4 -3.59 32.02 4.47
N ASN A 5 -4.67 31.54 5.09
CA ASN A 5 -5.42 30.37 4.64
C ASN A 5 -6.07 30.67 3.28
N ASP A 6 -5.29 30.59 2.20
CA ASP A 6 -5.79 30.66 0.84
C ASP A 6 -6.67 29.43 0.60
N SER A 7 -7.98 29.65 0.62
CA SER A 7 -8.97 28.60 0.53
C SER A 7 -10.11 29.02 -0.37
N TYR A 8 -10.50 28.12 -1.27
CA TYR A 8 -11.60 28.30 -2.21
C TYR A 8 -12.70 27.29 -1.90
N THR A 9 -13.96 27.73 -1.83
CA THR A 9 -15.08 26.83 -1.52
C THR A 9 -16.11 26.81 -2.65
N GLU A 10 -16.45 25.60 -3.11
CA GLU A 10 -17.45 25.33 -4.13
C GLU A 10 -18.61 24.53 -3.49
N VAL A 11 -19.85 24.99 -3.67
CA VAL A 11 -21.04 24.30 -3.18
C VAL A 11 -21.79 23.69 -4.36
N THR A 12 -21.99 22.38 -4.31
CA THR A 12 -22.79 21.65 -5.30
C THR A 12 -24.04 21.10 -4.63
N SER A 13 -25.18 21.14 -5.33
CA SER A 13 -26.44 20.63 -4.80
C SER A 13 -26.97 19.48 -5.65
N THR A 14 -27.36 18.40 -5.00
CA THR A 14 -27.90 17.20 -5.66
C THR A 14 -29.33 17.00 -5.20
N SER A 15 -30.25 16.85 -6.15
CA SER A 15 -31.67 16.62 -5.86
C SER A 15 -31.90 15.21 -5.30
N TRP A 16 -32.98 15.05 -4.53
CA TRP A 16 -33.36 13.75 -3.96
C TRP A 16 -33.56 12.67 -5.03
N PHE A 17 -34.24 12.99 -6.15
CA PHE A 17 -34.43 12.05 -7.26
C PHE A 17 -33.12 11.62 -7.92
N SER A 18 -32.14 12.53 -8.04
CA SER A 18 -30.80 12.17 -8.54
C SER A 18 -30.07 11.24 -7.57
N ARG A 19 -30.10 11.53 -6.26
CA ARG A 19 -29.52 10.66 -5.23
C ARG A 19 -30.16 9.26 -5.25
N LEU A 20 -31.48 9.20 -5.45
CA LEU A 20 -32.21 7.94 -5.55
C LEU A 20 -31.81 7.17 -6.81
N GLY A 21 -31.77 7.83 -7.97
CA GLY A 21 -31.31 7.23 -9.23
C GLY A 21 -29.88 6.68 -9.17
N ASP A 22 -28.96 7.43 -8.56
CA ASP A 22 -27.57 6.98 -8.41
C ASP A 22 -27.43 5.81 -7.41
N SER A 23 -28.28 5.75 -6.38
CA SER A 23 -28.31 4.60 -5.47
C SER A 23 -28.67 3.29 -6.17
N PHE A 24 -29.53 3.33 -7.21
CA PHE A 24 -29.85 2.15 -8.02
C PHE A 24 -28.68 1.68 -8.89
N LYS A 25 -27.88 2.60 -9.45
CA LYS A 25 -26.62 2.25 -10.12
C LYS A 25 -25.66 1.58 -9.13
N GLY A 26 -25.65 2.07 -7.89
CA GLY A 26 -24.89 1.50 -6.77
C GLY A 26 -25.19 0.03 -6.50
N ILE A 27 -26.40 -0.47 -6.77
CA ILE A 27 -26.75 -1.89 -6.61
C ILE A 27 -25.89 -2.77 -7.52
N GLY A 28 -25.78 -2.41 -8.80
CA GLY A 28 -24.98 -3.18 -9.78
C GLY A 28 -23.51 -3.24 -9.37
N THR A 29 -22.95 -2.09 -9.00
CA THR A 29 -21.58 -2.02 -8.46
C THR A 29 -21.43 -2.83 -7.17
N GLY A 30 -22.43 -2.82 -6.29
CA GLY A 30 -22.45 -3.62 -5.06
C GLY A 30 -22.37 -5.12 -5.33
N PHE A 31 -23.14 -5.63 -6.30
CA PHE A 31 -23.06 -7.04 -6.70
C PHE A 31 -21.70 -7.41 -7.29
N LEU A 32 -21.14 -6.56 -8.16
CA LEU A 32 -19.79 -6.76 -8.68
C LEU A 32 -18.74 -6.81 -7.56
N LEU A 33 -18.89 -5.96 -6.55
CA LEU A 33 -18.00 -5.94 -5.39
C LEU A 33 -18.09 -7.23 -4.56
N ILE A 34 -19.30 -7.76 -4.35
CA ILE A 34 -19.51 -9.05 -3.67
C ILE A 34 -18.88 -10.21 -4.45
N ILE A 35 -19.00 -10.23 -5.77
CA ILE A 35 -18.37 -11.24 -6.64
C ILE A 35 -16.85 -11.15 -6.55
N ALA A 36 -16.30 -9.94 -6.66
CA ALA A 36 -14.86 -9.70 -6.55
C ALA A 36 -14.32 -10.11 -5.18
N ALA A 37 -15.03 -9.75 -4.10
CA ALA A 37 -14.69 -10.15 -2.73
C ALA A 37 -14.71 -11.68 -2.57
N THR A 38 -15.71 -12.35 -3.15
CA THR A 38 -15.83 -13.82 -3.12
C THR A 38 -14.64 -14.48 -3.84
N ALA A 39 -14.30 -14.00 -5.03
CA ALA A 39 -13.16 -14.49 -5.79
C ALA A 39 -11.83 -14.27 -5.03
N LEU A 40 -11.66 -13.09 -4.42
CA LEU A 40 -10.49 -12.74 -3.61
C LEU A 40 -10.34 -13.66 -2.39
N LEU A 41 -11.43 -13.89 -1.64
CA LEU A 41 -11.42 -14.77 -0.47
C LEU A 41 -11.09 -16.21 -0.88
N TRP A 42 -11.76 -16.73 -1.91
CA TRP A 42 -11.51 -18.09 -2.41
C TRP A 42 -10.06 -18.29 -2.86
N TRP A 43 -9.55 -17.37 -3.69
CA TRP A 43 -8.18 -17.40 -4.16
C TRP A 43 -7.17 -17.31 -3.00
N ASN A 44 -7.43 -16.45 -2.01
CA ASN A 44 -6.59 -16.30 -0.84
C ASN A 44 -6.47 -17.61 -0.03
N GLU A 45 -7.57 -18.35 0.17
CA GLU A 45 -7.50 -19.62 0.89
C GLU A 45 -6.67 -20.66 0.15
N GLY A 46 -6.89 -20.81 -1.16
CA GLY A 46 -6.09 -21.70 -2.00
C GLY A 46 -4.60 -21.33 -2.02
N ARG A 47 -4.29 -20.04 -2.13
CA ARG A 47 -2.93 -19.49 -2.03
C ARG A 47 -2.31 -19.81 -0.68
N THR A 48 -3.03 -19.57 0.41
CA THR A 48 -2.54 -19.79 1.79
C THR A 48 -2.09 -21.22 2.00
N VAL A 49 -2.91 -22.19 1.56
CA VAL A 49 -2.60 -23.62 1.69
C VAL A 49 -1.43 -24.00 0.79
N ARG A 50 -1.48 -23.68 -0.51
CA ARG A 50 -0.41 -24.04 -1.45
C ARG A 50 0.94 -23.43 -1.07
N THR A 51 0.95 -22.19 -0.58
CA THR A 51 2.18 -21.56 -0.08
C THR A 51 2.64 -22.24 1.21
N GLY A 52 1.74 -22.56 2.13
CA GLY A 52 2.06 -23.30 3.35
C GLY A 52 2.69 -24.67 3.08
N ASP A 53 2.09 -25.45 2.19
CA ASP A 53 2.59 -26.79 1.82
C ASP A 53 3.96 -26.68 1.14
N ALA A 54 4.17 -25.68 0.27
CA ALA A 54 5.46 -25.45 -0.37
C ALA A 54 6.56 -25.06 0.64
N ILE A 55 6.22 -24.29 1.68
CA ILE A 55 7.14 -23.96 2.78
C ILE A 55 7.50 -25.22 3.57
N VAL A 56 6.53 -26.08 3.87
CA VAL A 56 6.75 -27.34 4.60
C VAL A 56 7.61 -28.31 3.78
N GLU A 57 7.32 -28.48 2.49
CA GLU A 57 8.12 -29.31 1.59
C GLU A 57 9.56 -28.81 1.49
N ALA A 58 9.74 -27.49 1.33
CA ALA A 58 11.07 -26.88 1.34
C ALA A 58 11.79 -27.10 2.68
N GLN A 59 11.09 -26.98 3.81
CA GLN A 59 11.67 -27.22 5.14
C GLN A 59 12.17 -28.66 5.29
N LEU A 60 11.39 -29.64 4.84
CA LEU A 60 11.76 -31.06 4.89
C LEU A 60 12.94 -31.39 3.96
N ALA A 61 13.07 -30.67 2.84
CA ALA A 61 14.15 -30.85 1.87
C ALA A 61 15.42 -30.03 2.17
N THR A 62 15.40 -29.15 3.17
CA THR A 62 16.52 -28.23 3.43
C THR A 62 17.66 -28.92 4.16
N GLU A 63 18.86 -28.81 3.62
CA GLU A 63 20.10 -29.25 4.26
C GLU A 63 20.95 -28.03 4.70
N PRO A 64 21.51 -28.02 5.92
CA PRO A 64 22.48 -26.99 6.32
C PRO A 64 23.75 -27.07 5.47
N MET A 65 24.14 -25.96 4.85
CA MET A 65 25.39 -25.80 4.12
C MET A 65 26.37 -24.98 4.99
N PRO A 66 27.30 -25.64 5.71
CA PRO A 66 28.09 -25.00 6.76
C PRO A 66 29.17 -24.05 6.23
N ALA A 67 29.57 -24.21 4.97
CA ALA A 67 30.60 -23.40 4.35
C ALA A 67 30.18 -22.96 2.95
N ILE A 68 30.42 -21.68 2.66
CA ILE A 68 30.15 -21.05 1.37
C ILE A 68 31.44 -20.76 0.60
N THR A 69 32.61 -21.19 1.09
CA THR A 69 33.94 -20.79 0.60
C THR A 69 34.36 -21.47 -0.70
N LYS A 70 33.67 -22.54 -1.11
CA LYS A 70 33.85 -23.24 -2.38
C LYS A 70 32.49 -23.67 -2.92
N VAL A 71 32.37 -23.76 -4.24
CA VAL A 71 31.22 -24.42 -4.86
C VAL A 71 31.34 -25.91 -4.59
N ASP A 72 30.37 -26.49 -3.89
CA ASP A 72 30.40 -27.88 -3.44
C ASP A 72 29.31 -28.67 -4.16
N SER A 73 29.73 -29.59 -5.03
CA SER A 73 28.84 -30.43 -5.83
C SER A 73 27.92 -31.31 -4.99
N ALA A 74 28.22 -31.56 -3.71
CA ALA A 74 27.36 -32.31 -2.81
C ALA A 74 26.01 -31.61 -2.52
N PHE A 75 25.93 -30.29 -2.77
CA PHE A 75 24.72 -29.50 -2.60
C PHE A 75 23.99 -29.19 -3.91
N GLU A 76 24.50 -29.60 -5.07
CA GLU A 76 23.86 -29.33 -6.37
C GLU A 76 22.41 -29.82 -6.39
N GLY A 77 21.49 -28.92 -6.76
CA GLY A 77 20.05 -29.22 -6.81
C GLY A 77 19.36 -29.36 -5.45
N LYS A 78 20.08 -29.26 -4.33
CA LYS A 78 19.51 -29.34 -2.99
C LYS A 78 18.99 -27.98 -2.52
N MET A 79 17.92 -28.02 -1.72
CA MET A 79 17.50 -26.87 -0.94
C MET A 79 18.47 -26.71 0.23
N VAL A 80 19.06 -25.52 0.40
CA VAL A 80 20.06 -25.29 1.44
C VAL A 80 19.69 -24.13 2.34
N TYR A 81 20.13 -24.26 3.60
CA TYR A 81 20.27 -23.15 4.52
C TYR A 81 21.76 -22.76 4.59
N ALA A 82 22.06 -21.50 4.33
CA ALA A 82 23.43 -21.01 4.38
C ALA A 82 23.49 -19.59 4.94
N THR A 83 24.59 -19.26 5.61
CA THR A 83 24.83 -17.93 6.16
C THR A 83 26.16 -17.39 5.68
N GLY A 84 26.28 -16.06 5.63
CA GLY A 84 27.51 -15.40 5.25
C GLY A 84 27.32 -13.96 4.83
N ARG A 85 28.43 -13.34 4.41
CA ARG A 85 28.44 -11.95 3.99
C ARG A 85 28.21 -11.85 2.48
N ALA A 86 27.13 -11.18 2.09
CA ALA A 86 26.91 -10.77 0.71
C ALA A 86 27.73 -9.50 0.43
N VAL A 87 28.59 -9.56 -0.58
CA VAL A 87 29.52 -8.48 -0.94
C VAL A 87 29.50 -8.23 -2.45
N THR A 88 29.95 -7.06 -2.88
CA THR A 88 30.20 -6.74 -4.28
C THR A 88 31.46 -5.90 -4.41
N LYS A 89 32.17 -6.05 -5.52
CA LYS A 89 33.28 -5.16 -5.92
C LYS A 89 32.84 -4.11 -6.95
N ASP A 90 31.59 -4.16 -7.38
CA ASP A 90 31.06 -3.24 -8.39
C ASP A 90 30.93 -1.84 -7.77
N GLU A 91 31.29 -0.81 -8.53
CA GLU A 91 31.01 0.58 -8.21
C GLU A 91 29.75 1.01 -8.97
N LEU A 92 28.68 1.31 -8.24
CA LEU A 92 27.44 1.84 -8.79
C LEU A 92 27.59 3.33 -9.05
N THR A 93 26.98 3.84 -10.12
CA THR A 93 27.04 5.25 -10.52
C THR A 93 25.64 5.77 -10.85
N ASP A 94 25.24 6.89 -10.24
CA ASP A 94 24.16 7.73 -10.75
C ASP A 94 24.69 8.58 -11.91
N PRO A 95 24.20 8.39 -13.15
CA PRO A 95 24.74 9.07 -14.32
C PRO A 95 24.33 10.54 -14.43
N VAL A 96 23.30 10.99 -13.71
CA VAL A 96 22.81 12.36 -13.75
C VAL A 96 23.59 13.25 -12.79
N PHE A 97 23.88 12.74 -11.60
CA PHE A 97 24.56 13.49 -10.54
C PHE A 97 26.03 13.11 -10.34
N GLY A 98 26.51 12.08 -11.04
CA GLY A 98 27.89 11.60 -10.93
C GLY A 98 28.22 10.95 -9.58
N VAL A 99 27.20 10.61 -8.79
CA VAL A 99 27.38 9.97 -7.47
C VAL A 99 27.82 8.54 -7.66
N LYS A 100 28.90 8.14 -7.00
CA LYS A 100 29.47 6.79 -7.07
C LYS A 100 29.56 6.14 -5.70
N VAL A 101 29.32 4.84 -5.64
CA VAL A 101 29.43 4.07 -4.41
C VAL A 101 29.69 2.58 -4.68
N ASN A 102 30.59 1.96 -3.91
CA ASN A 102 30.72 0.51 -3.87
C ASN A 102 29.68 -0.07 -2.90
N ALA A 103 28.51 -0.43 -3.43
CA ALA A 103 27.38 -0.93 -2.65
C ALA A 103 26.56 -1.95 -3.46
N ILE A 104 25.76 -2.77 -2.76
CA ILE A 104 24.86 -3.73 -3.40
C ILE A 104 23.74 -2.99 -4.14
N LYS A 105 23.25 -1.88 -3.59
CA LYS A 105 22.28 -0.98 -4.24
C LYS A 105 22.64 0.48 -4.03
N LEU A 106 22.29 1.29 -5.01
CA LEU A 106 22.27 2.76 -4.95
C LEU A 106 20.85 3.20 -5.27
N ARG A 107 20.27 4.08 -4.45
CA ARG A 107 18.94 4.65 -4.67
C ARG A 107 18.99 6.15 -4.65
N ARG A 108 18.38 6.76 -5.67
CA ARG A 108 18.08 8.19 -5.75
C ARG A 108 16.60 8.43 -5.48
N LYS A 109 16.31 9.22 -4.46
CA LYS A 109 14.99 9.82 -4.21
C LYS A 109 15.01 11.27 -4.72
N VAL A 110 13.94 11.69 -5.39
CA VAL A 110 13.78 13.07 -5.87
C VAL A 110 12.51 13.66 -5.27
N GLU A 111 12.60 14.90 -4.80
CA GLU A 111 11.49 15.69 -4.28
C GLU A 111 11.51 17.10 -4.89
N TYR A 112 10.34 17.65 -5.15
CA TYR A 112 10.12 18.97 -5.74
C TYR A 112 9.39 19.85 -4.74
N TYR A 113 9.85 21.07 -4.51
CA TYR A 113 9.14 22.01 -3.64
C TYR A 113 8.10 22.78 -4.45
N GLN A 114 6.83 22.45 -4.25
CA GLN A 114 5.74 22.89 -5.11
C GLN A 114 4.46 23.15 -4.31
N TRP A 115 3.56 23.95 -4.89
CA TRP A 115 2.20 24.06 -4.42
C TRP A 115 1.45 22.74 -4.59
N VAL A 116 0.64 22.40 -3.59
CA VAL A 116 -0.25 21.24 -3.57
C VAL A 116 -1.66 21.72 -3.23
N GLU A 117 -2.63 21.33 -4.06
CA GLU A 117 -4.05 21.54 -3.78
C GLU A 117 -4.58 20.37 -2.95
N HIS A 118 -5.07 20.66 -1.75
CA HIS A 118 -5.79 19.72 -0.91
C HIS A 118 -7.29 19.96 -1.03
N ARG A 119 -8.05 18.87 -1.10
CA ARG A 119 -9.50 18.91 -1.23
C ARG A 119 -10.18 18.26 -0.03
N ARG A 120 -11.09 18.99 0.61
CA ARG A 120 -11.98 18.48 1.65
C ARG A 120 -13.43 18.67 1.23
N SER A 121 -14.25 17.62 1.32
CA SER A 121 -15.68 17.71 0.99
C SER A 121 -16.53 17.32 2.19
N GLU A 122 -17.55 18.13 2.47
CA GLU A 122 -18.55 17.89 3.52
C GLU A 122 -19.95 17.82 2.91
N LYS A 123 -20.69 16.79 3.29
CA LYS A 123 -22.07 16.57 2.81
C LYS A 123 -23.07 16.99 3.88
N ARG A 124 -24.05 17.79 3.49
CA ARG A 124 -25.15 18.26 4.35
C ARG A 124 -26.48 17.85 3.74
N GLN A 125 -27.34 17.20 4.52
CA GLN A 125 -28.69 16.88 4.07
C GLN A 125 -29.61 18.09 4.23
N LYS A 126 -30.47 18.31 3.23
CA LYS A 126 -31.52 19.34 3.25
C LYS A 126 -32.87 18.74 3.64
N LEU A 127 -33.74 19.59 4.19
CA LEU A 127 -35.16 19.26 4.35
C LEU A 127 -35.75 18.95 2.96
N GLY A 128 -36.43 17.81 2.82
CA GLY A 128 -36.92 17.31 1.52
C GLY A 128 -35.97 16.38 0.77
N GLY A 129 -34.90 15.89 1.42
CA GLY A 129 -34.06 14.78 0.93
C GLY A 129 -32.96 15.15 -0.08
N GLY A 130 -32.80 16.44 -0.41
CA GLY A 130 -31.65 16.93 -1.18
C GLY A 130 -30.33 16.88 -0.38
N GLU A 131 -29.20 16.96 -1.06
CA GLU A 131 -27.86 16.97 -0.44
C GLU A 131 -27.03 18.12 -1.00
N GLU A 132 -26.37 18.87 -0.14
CA GLU A 132 -25.31 19.83 -0.51
C GLU A 132 -23.95 19.20 -0.25
N THR A 133 -23.06 19.25 -1.23
CA THR A 133 -21.65 18.93 -1.05
C THR A 133 -20.86 20.23 -1.11
N VAL A 134 -20.34 20.65 0.04
CA VAL A 134 -19.42 21.77 0.17
C VAL A 134 -18.01 21.23 0.00
N THR A 135 -17.30 21.65 -1.04
CA THR A 135 -15.91 21.28 -1.27
C THR A 135 -15.02 22.49 -1.03
N THR A 136 -14.11 22.37 -0.07
CA THR A 136 -13.09 23.37 0.25
C THR A 136 -11.75 22.89 -0.30
N TYR A 137 -11.11 23.74 -1.08
CA TYR A 137 -9.76 23.58 -1.61
C TYR A 137 -8.83 24.47 -0.80
N THR A 138 -7.68 23.93 -0.38
CA THR A 138 -6.64 24.66 0.36
C THR A 138 -5.29 24.40 -0.28
N TYR A 139 -4.41 25.39 -0.29
CA TYR A 139 -3.11 25.27 -0.96
C TYR A 139 -1.97 25.37 0.04
N SER A 140 -0.97 24.52 -0.12
CA SER A 140 0.23 24.49 0.73
C SER A 140 1.48 24.23 -0.11
N ARG A 141 2.63 24.69 0.39
CA ARG A 141 3.93 24.50 -0.27
C ARG A 141 4.64 23.30 0.36
N GLU A 142 4.86 22.26 -0.41
CA GLU A 142 5.31 20.96 0.09
C GLU A 142 6.40 20.36 -0.78
N TRP A 143 7.18 19.46 -0.19
CA TRP A 143 8.08 18.57 -0.93
C TRP A 143 7.30 17.36 -1.43
N VAL A 144 7.13 17.25 -2.75
CA VAL A 144 6.40 16.17 -3.42
C VAL A 144 7.33 15.29 -4.24
N ASN A 145 7.06 13.98 -4.34
CA ASN A 145 7.94 13.02 -5.01
C ASN A 145 7.77 12.97 -6.54
N HIS A 146 6.87 13.76 -7.10
CA HIS A 146 6.65 13.95 -8.54
C HIS A 146 6.17 15.38 -8.79
N PRO A 147 6.43 15.97 -9.98
CA PRO A 147 5.89 17.28 -10.33
C PRO A 147 4.36 17.31 -10.30
N VAL A 148 3.79 18.31 -9.63
CA VAL A 148 2.34 18.56 -9.55
C VAL A 148 1.93 19.54 -10.64
N ASP A 149 0.94 19.14 -11.44
CA ASP A 149 0.36 19.98 -12.48
C ASP A 149 -0.58 21.03 -11.89
N SER A 150 -0.05 22.23 -11.65
CA SER A 150 -0.83 23.36 -11.14
C SER A 150 -1.86 23.92 -12.13
N GLN A 151 -1.83 23.52 -13.41
CA GLN A 151 -2.86 23.94 -14.37
C GLN A 151 -4.22 23.32 -14.08
N SER A 152 -4.23 22.23 -13.32
CA SER A 152 -5.44 21.55 -12.85
C SER A 152 -6.04 22.14 -11.57
N PHE A 153 -5.34 23.10 -10.93
CA PHE A 153 -5.82 23.72 -9.69
C PHE A 153 -7.07 24.56 -9.91
N LYS A 154 -7.98 24.52 -8.95
CA LYS A 154 -9.18 25.35 -8.91
C LYS A 154 -8.85 26.84 -8.85
N GLN A 155 -7.76 27.19 -8.18
CA GLN A 155 -7.22 28.54 -8.10
C GLN A 155 -5.75 28.52 -8.53
N MET A 156 -5.54 28.53 -9.83
CA MET A 156 -4.19 28.51 -10.43
C MET A 156 -3.40 29.80 -10.16
N VAL A 157 -4.04 30.97 -10.23
CA VAL A 157 -3.36 32.27 -10.11
C VAL A 157 -2.79 32.41 -8.69
N GLY A 158 -1.47 32.58 -8.59
CA GLY A 158 -0.75 32.61 -7.31
C GLY A 158 -0.22 31.26 -6.83
N HIS A 159 -0.60 30.17 -7.50
CA HIS A 159 -0.21 28.79 -7.17
C HIS A 159 0.52 28.09 -8.32
N GLU A 160 1.22 28.85 -9.17
CA GLU A 160 1.89 28.30 -10.34
C GLU A 160 3.12 27.48 -9.95
N ASN A 161 3.15 26.22 -10.38
CA ASN A 161 4.29 25.35 -10.22
C ASN A 161 5.25 25.46 -11.40
N LYS A 162 6.54 25.31 -11.08
CA LYS A 162 7.63 25.15 -12.03
C LYS A 162 8.61 24.11 -11.51
N THR A 163 9.54 23.67 -12.33
CA THR A 163 10.63 22.77 -11.95
C THR A 163 11.94 23.35 -12.45
N ARG A 164 12.95 23.49 -11.58
CA ARG A 164 14.28 23.94 -12.00
C ARG A 164 15.01 22.92 -12.87
N ILE A 165 14.88 21.65 -12.49
CA ILE A 165 15.38 20.51 -13.24
C ILE A 165 14.28 19.45 -13.27
N GLN A 166 14.32 18.57 -14.26
CA GLN A 166 13.44 17.39 -14.31
C GLN A 166 14.32 16.14 -14.19
N THR A 167 14.09 15.38 -13.12
CA THR A 167 14.79 14.12 -12.86
C THR A 167 13.90 13.18 -12.06
N GLU A 168 13.99 11.88 -12.31
CA GLU A 168 13.15 10.89 -11.66
C GLU A 168 13.86 10.16 -10.53
N ALA A 169 13.12 9.54 -9.61
CA ALA A 169 13.70 8.57 -8.69
C ALA A 169 14.26 7.37 -9.47
N ALA A 170 15.34 6.77 -8.98
CA ALA A 170 16.00 5.66 -9.67
C ALA A 170 16.73 4.74 -8.69
N ASP A 171 16.86 3.47 -9.07
CA ASP A 171 17.54 2.43 -8.31
C ASP A 171 18.52 1.67 -9.20
N TRP A 172 19.72 1.44 -8.71
CA TRP A 172 20.74 0.61 -9.34
C TRP A 172 21.10 -0.56 -8.44
N LEU A 173 21.32 -1.73 -9.05
CA LEU A 173 21.71 -2.96 -8.37
C LEU A 173 23.07 -3.42 -8.91
N ALA A 174 23.97 -3.82 -8.01
CA ALA A 174 25.25 -4.39 -8.39
C ALA A 174 25.06 -5.66 -9.24
N PRO A 175 25.66 -5.75 -10.44
CA PRO A 175 25.52 -6.92 -11.31
C PRO A 175 26.19 -8.18 -10.72
N ASN A 176 27.22 -8.01 -9.89
CA ASN A 176 28.05 -9.07 -9.31
C ASN A 176 28.01 -8.98 -7.78
N VAL A 177 26.97 -9.57 -7.19
CA VAL A 177 26.89 -9.80 -5.75
C VAL A 177 27.32 -11.23 -5.47
N THR A 178 28.32 -11.41 -4.62
CA THR A 178 28.88 -12.71 -4.23
C THR A 178 28.55 -13.04 -2.79
N PHE A 179 28.42 -14.33 -2.50
CA PHE A 179 28.17 -14.91 -1.20
C PHE A 179 29.12 -16.10 -1.04
N GLY A 180 30.33 -15.80 -0.57
CA GLY A 180 31.46 -16.73 -0.64
C GLY A 180 31.84 -17.02 -2.10
N ALA A 181 31.92 -18.29 -2.46
CA ALA A 181 32.19 -18.78 -3.81
C ALA A 181 30.93 -18.78 -4.71
N TYR A 182 29.75 -18.48 -4.17
CA TYR A 182 28.51 -18.45 -4.94
C TYR A 182 28.15 -17.03 -5.38
N ARG A 183 27.45 -16.90 -6.50
CA ARG A 183 26.86 -15.66 -7.00
C ARG A 183 25.40 -15.55 -6.60
N PHE A 184 25.01 -14.40 -6.05
CA PHE A 184 23.61 -14.10 -5.80
C PHE A 184 22.88 -13.78 -7.10
N PRO A 185 21.77 -14.47 -7.39
CA PRO A 185 20.85 -14.09 -8.45
C PRO A 185 20.17 -12.77 -8.09
N ALA A 186 19.66 -12.06 -9.10
CA ALA A 186 19.04 -10.74 -8.92
C ALA A 186 17.93 -10.74 -7.87
N PHE A 187 17.14 -11.81 -7.74
CA PHE A 187 16.07 -11.86 -6.74
C PHE A 187 16.59 -11.90 -5.30
N LEU A 188 17.71 -12.57 -5.02
CA LEU A 188 18.33 -12.55 -3.68
C LEU A 188 19.04 -11.22 -3.42
N ALA A 189 19.81 -10.72 -4.39
CA ALA A 189 20.48 -9.43 -4.27
C ALA A 189 19.48 -8.27 -4.02
N ARG A 190 18.32 -8.30 -4.69
CA ARG A 190 17.23 -7.34 -4.46
C ARG A 190 16.55 -7.50 -3.10
N SER A 191 16.61 -8.67 -2.46
CA SER A 191 16.04 -8.87 -1.12
C SER A 191 16.93 -8.36 0.01
N ILE A 192 18.20 -8.04 -0.26
CA ILE A 192 19.10 -7.47 0.75
C ILE A 192 18.61 -6.08 1.15
N GLY A 193 18.33 -5.92 2.44
CA GLY A 193 17.96 -4.65 3.07
C GLY A 193 19.14 -3.99 3.79
N GLY A 194 18.86 -3.12 4.77
CA GLY A 194 19.90 -2.36 5.47
C GLY A 194 20.30 -1.08 4.73
N GLU A 195 19.35 -0.50 3.98
CA GLU A 195 19.54 0.79 3.34
C GLU A 195 19.87 1.88 4.37
N LYS A 196 20.85 2.72 4.05
CA LYS A 196 21.26 3.87 4.86
C LYS A 196 21.55 5.09 3.98
N PRO A 197 21.49 6.31 4.53
CA PRO A 197 21.94 7.52 3.84
C PRO A 197 23.36 7.35 3.27
N LEU A 198 23.56 7.75 2.02
CA LEU A 198 24.88 7.82 1.38
C LEU A 198 25.41 9.25 1.48
N ASP A 199 26.45 9.49 2.26
CA ASP A 199 27.05 10.82 2.37
C ASP A 199 27.64 11.27 1.02
N ILE A 200 27.20 12.44 0.57
CA ILE A 200 27.56 13.06 -0.70
C ILE A 200 28.48 14.24 -0.44
N SER A 201 29.65 14.20 -1.06
CA SER A 201 30.57 15.32 -1.16
C SER A 201 30.89 15.55 -2.63
N LEU A 202 30.51 16.71 -3.16
CA LEU A 202 30.86 17.12 -4.52
C LEU A 202 32.08 18.03 -4.47
N THR A 203 33.08 17.74 -5.29
CA THR A 203 34.17 18.69 -5.53
C THR A 203 33.64 19.96 -6.20
N ASP A 204 34.38 21.06 -6.12
CA ASP A 204 33.99 22.29 -6.79
C ASP A 204 33.87 22.11 -8.31
N THR A 205 34.70 21.24 -8.90
CA THR A 205 34.61 20.87 -10.33
C THR A 205 33.31 20.13 -10.65
N GLN A 206 32.94 19.10 -9.87
CA GLN A 206 31.69 18.36 -10.06
C GLN A 206 30.47 19.26 -9.88
N ARG A 207 30.50 20.15 -8.87
CA ARG A 207 29.42 21.12 -8.65
C ARG A 207 29.27 22.06 -9.85
N ALA A 208 30.38 22.56 -10.39
CA ALA A 208 30.39 23.43 -11.56
C ALA A 208 29.90 22.72 -12.82
N GLU A 209 30.27 21.45 -13.04
CA GLU A 209 29.79 20.61 -14.13
C GLU A 209 28.27 20.38 -14.06
N LEU A 210 27.75 20.05 -12.88
CA LEU A 210 26.29 19.90 -12.67
C LEU A 210 25.55 21.23 -12.89
N GLN A 211 26.09 22.33 -12.40
CA GLN A 211 25.50 23.65 -12.61
C GLN A 211 25.46 23.99 -14.11
N LYS A 212 26.53 23.72 -14.85
CA LYS A 212 26.56 23.89 -16.31
C LYS A 212 25.53 22.99 -16.99
N ALA A 213 25.51 21.71 -16.65
CA ALA A 213 24.62 20.72 -17.27
C ALA A 213 23.13 21.08 -17.10
N PHE A 214 22.74 21.61 -15.93
CA PHE A 214 21.34 21.91 -15.64
C PHE A 214 20.89 23.31 -16.09
N PHE A 215 21.75 24.32 -15.99
CA PHE A 215 21.33 25.72 -16.17
C PHE A 215 21.98 26.42 -17.37
N ALA A 216 23.02 25.84 -17.96
CA ALA A 216 23.71 26.40 -19.12
C ALA A 216 24.24 25.31 -20.07
N PRO A 217 23.42 24.30 -20.46
CA PRO A 217 23.91 23.13 -21.21
C PRO A 217 24.54 23.49 -22.57
N ASN A 218 24.11 24.59 -23.17
CA ASN A 218 24.58 25.06 -24.47
C ASN A 218 25.65 26.16 -24.39
N ALA A 219 26.12 26.52 -23.19
CA ALA A 219 27.13 27.56 -23.04
C ALA A 219 28.53 27.03 -23.38
N SER A 220 29.25 27.75 -24.26
CA SER A 220 30.65 27.49 -24.59
C SER A 220 31.64 27.98 -23.52
N LEU A 221 31.18 28.08 -22.27
CA LEU A 221 31.98 28.50 -21.12
C LEU A 221 32.64 27.28 -20.47
N ASP A 222 33.85 27.46 -19.94
CA ASP A 222 34.44 26.47 -19.03
C ASP A 222 33.56 26.34 -17.78
N ALA A 223 33.40 25.13 -17.25
CA ALA A 223 32.51 24.89 -16.09
C ALA A 223 32.89 25.78 -14.89
N SER A 224 34.18 26.02 -14.67
CA SER A 224 34.72 26.91 -13.64
C SER A 224 34.29 28.38 -13.79
N GLN A 225 33.88 28.82 -14.99
CA GLN A 225 33.41 30.18 -15.27
C GLN A 225 31.90 30.34 -15.10
N VAL A 226 31.14 29.24 -15.01
CA VAL A 226 29.67 29.26 -14.77
C VAL A 226 29.34 29.73 -13.35
N VAL A 227 30.30 29.61 -12.43
CA VAL A 227 30.26 30.17 -11.07
C VAL A 227 31.22 31.36 -11.00
N GLY A 228 30.98 32.39 -11.81
CA GLY A 228 31.77 33.63 -11.79
C GLY A 228 31.62 34.41 -10.47
N GLN A 229 32.57 35.30 -10.20
CA GLN A 229 32.88 35.98 -8.92
C GLN A 229 31.75 36.71 -8.15
N GLN A 230 30.48 36.68 -8.59
CA GLN A 230 29.32 37.21 -7.84
C GLN A 230 28.00 36.42 -8.05
N GLY A 231 28.04 35.10 -8.23
CA GLY A 231 26.83 34.28 -8.40
C GLY A 231 26.72 33.15 -7.37
N ALA A 232 25.65 33.14 -6.56
CA ALA A 232 25.37 32.02 -5.66
C ALA A 232 25.16 30.72 -6.48
N SER A 233 25.91 29.66 -6.14
CA SER A 233 25.71 28.33 -6.71
C SER A 233 24.24 27.92 -6.57
N MET A 234 23.68 27.27 -7.59
CA MET A 234 22.35 26.66 -7.51
C MET A 234 22.40 25.22 -7.00
N ILE A 235 23.60 24.66 -6.88
CA ILE A 235 23.86 23.29 -6.46
C ILE A 235 24.52 23.33 -5.08
N HIS A 236 23.87 22.72 -4.10
CA HIS A 236 24.37 22.63 -2.73
C HIS A 236 24.34 21.18 -2.26
N THR A 237 25.28 20.79 -1.41
CA THR A 237 25.36 19.45 -0.82
C THR A 237 25.14 19.51 0.67
N GLN A 238 24.31 18.62 1.21
CA GLN A 238 24.04 18.48 2.64
C GLN A 238 23.93 16.99 2.99
N THR A 239 24.92 16.46 3.72
CA THR A 239 24.97 15.04 4.11
C THR A 239 24.73 14.14 2.89
N ASN A 240 23.56 13.52 2.75
CA ASN A 240 23.22 12.62 1.66
C ASN A 240 22.37 13.25 0.53
N THR A 241 22.29 14.58 0.50
CA THR A 241 21.35 15.31 -0.35
C THR A 241 22.07 16.32 -1.23
N ILE A 242 21.71 16.35 -2.50
CA ILE A 242 21.98 17.45 -3.44
C ILE A 242 20.73 18.32 -3.53
N TYR A 243 20.86 19.58 -3.16
CA TYR A 243 19.83 20.60 -3.27
C TYR A 243 20.05 21.43 -4.53
N VAL A 244 19.00 21.61 -5.32
CA VAL A 244 18.97 22.38 -6.55
C VAL A 244 18.03 23.56 -6.37
N GLY A 245 18.59 24.71 -6.03
CA GLY A 245 17.86 25.92 -5.64
C GLY A 245 18.83 26.97 -5.10
N ARG A 246 18.35 28.16 -4.76
CA ARG A 246 19.24 29.26 -4.33
C ARG A 246 19.65 29.16 -2.87
N GLU A 247 18.71 28.75 -2.01
CA GLU A 247 18.90 28.78 -0.57
C GLU A 247 18.24 27.54 0.05
N PRO A 248 19.03 26.51 0.40
CA PRO A 248 18.48 25.29 0.99
C PRO A 248 17.67 25.49 2.28
N GLY A 249 17.98 26.53 3.06
CA GLY A 249 17.28 26.88 4.30
C GLY A 249 15.96 27.63 4.09
N ALA A 250 15.72 28.14 2.88
CA ALA A 250 14.54 28.93 2.52
C ALA A 250 14.00 28.48 1.14
N PRO A 251 13.37 27.30 1.06
CA PRO A 251 13.02 26.69 -0.21
C PRO A 251 12.00 27.53 -1.00
N SER A 252 12.20 27.57 -2.32
CA SER A 252 11.36 28.31 -3.26
C SER A 252 10.68 27.37 -4.26
N ILE A 253 9.52 27.78 -4.79
CA ILE A 253 8.76 26.96 -5.75
C ILE A 253 9.64 26.59 -6.96
N GLY A 254 9.72 25.28 -7.20
CA GLY A 254 10.51 24.64 -8.24
C GLY A 254 11.92 24.22 -7.83
N ASP A 255 12.33 24.49 -6.60
CA ASP A 255 13.54 23.90 -6.02
C ASP A 255 13.40 22.37 -5.96
N VAL A 256 14.52 21.66 -6.14
CA VAL A 256 14.56 20.19 -6.19
C VAL A 256 15.53 19.67 -5.14
N ARG A 257 15.13 18.64 -4.40
CA ARG A 257 15.95 17.95 -3.42
C ARG A 257 16.16 16.52 -3.87
N VAL A 258 17.42 16.11 -3.99
CA VAL A 258 17.81 14.79 -4.46
C VAL A 258 18.59 14.08 -3.37
N THR A 259 18.02 13.02 -2.82
CA THR A 259 18.56 12.32 -1.65
C THR A 259 19.03 10.92 -2.05
N PHE A 260 20.25 10.57 -1.66
CA PHE A 260 20.90 9.33 -2.02
C PHE A 260 20.95 8.36 -0.83
N PHE A 261 20.79 7.08 -1.16
CA PHE A 261 20.88 5.98 -0.21
C PHE A 261 21.71 4.85 -0.80
N GLU A 262 22.43 4.13 0.05
CA GLU A 262 23.15 2.92 -0.31
C GLU A 262 22.65 1.72 0.50
N THR A 263 22.71 0.54 -0.10
CA THR A 263 22.62 -0.74 0.62
C THR A 263 24.01 -1.38 0.63
N PRO A 264 24.74 -1.33 1.74
CA PRO A 264 26.10 -1.84 1.81
C PRO A 264 26.14 -3.38 1.81
N ALA A 265 27.34 -3.93 1.73
CA ALA A 265 27.58 -5.34 2.02
C ALA A 265 27.10 -5.72 3.43
N ALA A 266 26.40 -6.84 3.55
CA ALA A 266 25.75 -7.25 4.79
C ALA A 266 25.84 -8.76 5.03
N GLU A 267 25.77 -9.15 6.29
CA GLU A 267 25.52 -10.55 6.66
C GLU A 267 24.07 -10.92 6.39
N VAL A 268 23.87 -12.11 5.83
CA VAL A 268 22.55 -12.64 5.48
C VAL A 268 22.49 -14.15 5.73
N SER A 269 21.28 -14.64 5.99
CA SER A 269 20.93 -16.05 5.93
C SER A 269 20.00 -16.29 4.74
N ILE A 270 20.22 -17.38 4.01
CA ILE A 270 19.41 -17.76 2.85
C ILE A 270 18.79 -19.14 3.00
N LEU A 271 17.62 -19.30 2.39
CA LEU A 271 16.93 -20.54 2.10
C LEU A 271 16.69 -20.57 0.59
N ALA A 272 17.45 -21.35 -0.16
CA ALA A 272 17.33 -21.43 -1.62
C ALA A 272 17.88 -22.75 -2.16
N LYS A 273 17.52 -23.09 -3.40
CA LYS A 273 18.05 -24.29 -4.07
C LYS A 273 19.36 -23.94 -4.78
N VAL A 274 20.42 -24.71 -4.56
CA VAL A 274 21.69 -24.55 -5.29
C VAL A 274 21.51 -24.94 -6.74
N ASN A 275 22.11 -24.15 -7.63
CA ASN A 275 22.24 -24.48 -9.05
C ASN A 275 23.57 -23.96 -9.59
N GLY A 276 24.53 -24.87 -9.77
CA GLY A 276 25.91 -24.55 -10.09
C GLY A 276 26.53 -23.66 -9.02
N ASP A 277 27.04 -22.50 -9.46
CA ASP A 277 27.62 -21.46 -8.60
C ASP A 277 26.59 -20.42 -8.14
N THR A 278 25.29 -20.65 -8.34
CA THR A 278 24.22 -19.71 -7.97
C THR A 278 23.05 -20.41 -7.26
N PHE A 279 21.96 -19.66 -7.07
CA PHE A 279 20.76 -20.11 -6.39
C PHE A 279 19.52 -19.87 -7.25
N VAL A 280 18.53 -20.73 -7.08
CA VAL A 280 17.19 -20.57 -7.66
C VAL A 280 16.13 -20.85 -6.61
N PRO A 281 14.88 -20.37 -6.78
CA PRO A 281 13.79 -20.77 -5.90
C PRO A 281 13.58 -22.29 -5.93
N PHE A 282 13.34 -22.88 -4.76
CA PHE A 282 12.89 -24.25 -4.66
C PHE A 282 11.49 -24.36 -5.26
N ARG A 283 11.23 -25.37 -6.10
CA ARG A 283 9.91 -25.61 -6.68
C ARG A 283 9.28 -26.82 -6.01
N ALA A 284 8.20 -26.59 -5.28
CA ALA A 284 7.45 -27.63 -4.59
C ALA A 284 6.60 -28.45 -5.56
N SER A 285 6.18 -29.63 -5.11
CA SER A 285 5.30 -30.57 -5.84
C SER A 285 4.00 -29.93 -6.33
N ASN A 286 3.45 -28.97 -5.57
CA ASN A 286 2.23 -28.23 -5.93
C ASN A 286 2.45 -27.07 -6.93
N GLY A 287 3.66 -26.96 -7.47
CA GLY A 287 4.07 -25.97 -8.47
C GLY A 287 4.43 -24.59 -7.92
N ASN A 288 4.19 -24.29 -6.63
CA ASN A 288 4.66 -23.05 -6.02
C ASN A 288 6.17 -23.08 -5.79
N THR A 289 6.77 -21.89 -5.74
CA THR A 289 8.18 -21.73 -5.44
C THR A 289 8.40 -21.14 -4.06
N PHE A 290 9.50 -21.52 -3.42
CA PHE A 290 9.93 -20.99 -2.13
C PHE A 290 11.42 -20.63 -2.16
N SER A 291 11.73 -19.43 -1.67
CA SER A 291 13.08 -19.01 -1.32
C SER A 291 12.95 -17.89 -0.29
N ARG A 292 13.95 -17.72 0.56
CA ARG A 292 13.97 -16.62 1.54
C ARG A 292 15.38 -16.12 1.77
N LEU A 293 15.49 -14.81 1.93
CA LEU A 293 16.66 -14.15 2.50
C LEU A 293 16.23 -13.43 3.77
N SER A 294 17.04 -13.53 4.81
CA SER A 294 16.90 -12.77 6.05
C SER A 294 18.20 -12.00 6.32
N MET A 295 18.08 -10.79 6.87
CA MET A 295 19.25 -10.00 7.27
C MET A 295 19.87 -10.55 8.55
N GLY A 296 21.20 -10.51 8.62
CA GLY A 296 21.99 -11.06 9.72
C GLY A 296 22.06 -12.59 9.71
N ILE A 297 22.78 -13.14 10.69
CA ILE A 297 22.88 -14.58 10.94
C ILE A 297 21.62 -15.01 11.71
N GLN A 298 20.64 -15.51 10.98
CA GLN A 298 19.37 -16.03 11.50
C GLN A 298 19.35 -17.55 11.46
N ASP A 299 18.82 -18.18 12.51
CA ASP A 299 18.59 -19.62 12.58
C ASP A 299 17.61 -20.14 11.50
N MET A 300 17.86 -21.35 11.00
CA MET A 300 17.09 -21.99 9.93
C MET A 300 15.60 -22.14 10.30
N ASN A 301 15.30 -22.64 11.50
CA ASN A 301 13.91 -22.86 11.92
C ASN A 301 13.18 -21.52 12.07
N SER A 302 13.87 -20.53 12.64
CA SER A 302 13.35 -19.16 12.76
C SER A 302 12.98 -18.55 11.41
N MET A 303 13.76 -18.81 10.35
CA MET A 303 13.43 -18.35 8.99
C MET A 303 12.18 -19.02 8.41
N PHE A 304 11.98 -20.33 8.67
CA PHE A 304 10.78 -21.05 8.26
C PHE A 304 9.55 -20.61 9.05
N ASP A 305 9.68 -20.41 10.35
CA ASP A 305 8.58 -19.94 11.20
C ASP A 305 8.16 -18.52 10.81
N ALA A 306 9.12 -17.64 10.50
CA ALA A 306 8.82 -16.33 9.95
C ALA A 306 8.15 -16.40 8.56
N ALA A 307 8.39 -17.46 7.77
CA ALA A 307 7.72 -17.66 6.48
C ALA A 307 6.28 -18.14 6.64
N LYS A 308 6.05 -19.10 7.54
CA LYS A 308 4.71 -19.58 7.89
C LYS A 308 3.87 -18.46 8.51
N SER A 309 4.46 -17.71 9.44
CA SER A 309 3.83 -16.55 10.06
C SER A 309 3.46 -15.49 9.02
N GLY A 310 4.39 -15.10 8.13
CA GLY A 310 4.09 -14.15 7.05
C GLY A 310 2.96 -14.62 6.12
N ASN A 311 2.93 -15.91 5.77
CA ASN A 311 1.84 -16.49 4.98
C ASN A 311 0.48 -16.41 5.69
N ALA A 312 0.46 -16.66 7.01
CA ALA A 312 -0.73 -16.57 7.84
C ALA A 312 -1.19 -15.11 8.02
N THR A 313 -0.28 -14.17 8.26
CA THR A 313 -0.58 -12.74 8.35
C THR A 313 -1.20 -12.22 7.06
N MET A 314 -0.62 -12.57 5.90
CA MET A 314 -1.18 -12.19 4.60
C MET A 314 -2.59 -12.78 4.41
N ALA A 315 -2.82 -14.01 4.86
CA ALA A 315 -4.15 -14.61 4.81
C ALA A 315 -5.17 -13.79 5.61
N TRP A 316 -4.81 -13.34 6.83
CA TRP A 316 -5.67 -12.49 7.67
C TRP A 316 -5.91 -11.10 7.06
N ILE A 317 -4.89 -10.48 6.48
CA ILE A 317 -5.03 -9.18 5.79
C ILE A 317 -6.03 -9.31 4.64
N LEU A 318 -5.87 -10.31 3.78
CA LEU A 318 -6.77 -10.52 2.64
C LEU A 318 -8.18 -10.95 3.07
N ARG A 319 -8.33 -11.68 4.19
CA ARG A 319 -9.64 -11.96 4.79
C ARG A 319 -10.32 -10.69 5.29
N GLY A 320 -9.57 -9.84 5.98
CA GLY A 320 -10.08 -8.54 6.45
C GLY A 320 -10.51 -7.66 5.28
N LEU A 321 -9.69 -7.57 4.23
CA LEU A 321 -10.03 -6.85 3.01
C LEU A 321 -11.28 -7.42 2.35
N GLY A 322 -11.34 -8.74 2.14
CA GLY A 322 -12.51 -9.40 1.55
C GLY A 322 -13.79 -9.19 2.36
N LEU A 323 -13.71 -9.24 3.70
CA LEU A 323 -14.83 -8.93 4.58
C LEU A 323 -15.33 -7.50 4.40
N VAL A 324 -14.42 -6.52 4.39
CA VAL A 324 -14.76 -5.11 4.17
C VAL A 324 -15.45 -4.94 2.82
N LEU A 325 -14.92 -5.53 1.75
CA LEU A 325 -15.51 -5.48 0.41
C LEU A 325 -16.92 -6.11 0.37
N CYS A 326 -17.12 -7.26 1.03
CA CYS A 326 -18.43 -7.89 1.15
C CYS A 326 -19.44 -6.98 1.87
N VAL A 327 -19.07 -6.43 3.03
CA VAL A 327 -19.94 -5.55 3.83
C VAL A 327 -20.28 -4.28 3.05
N THR A 328 -19.29 -3.66 2.40
CA THR A 328 -19.52 -2.51 1.52
C THR A 328 -20.44 -2.87 0.36
N GLY A 329 -20.24 -4.02 -0.28
CA GLY A 329 -21.07 -4.49 -1.39
C GLY A 329 -22.54 -4.66 -0.99
N PHE A 330 -22.82 -5.34 0.12
CA PHE A 330 -24.19 -5.43 0.67
C PHE A 330 -24.74 -4.06 1.08
N GLY A 331 -23.91 -3.19 1.65
CA GLY A 331 -24.29 -1.82 1.99
C GLY A 331 -24.73 -1.02 0.77
N MET A 332 -24.05 -1.17 -0.37
CA MET A 332 -24.43 -0.55 -1.65
C MET A 332 -25.74 -1.12 -2.21
N VAL A 333 -25.97 -2.43 -2.08
CA VAL A 333 -27.24 -3.06 -2.47
C VAL A 333 -28.42 -2.52 -1.65
N PHE A 334 -28.23 -2.26 -0.36
CA PHE A 334 -29.28 -1.70 0.51
C PHE A 334 -29.37 -0.16 0.50
N ALA A 335 -28.43 0.54 -0.15
CA ALA A 335 -28.37 2.00 -0.18
C ALA A 335 -29.67 2.70 -0.63
N PRO A 336 -30.42 2.19 -1.63
CA PRO A 336 -31.69 2.80 -2.04
C PRO A 336 -32.72 2.91 -0.91
N LEU A 337 -32.77 1.93 0.01
CA LEU A 337 -33.71 1.94 1.14
C LEU A 337 -33.45 3.13 2.07
N LYS A 338 -32.18 3.46 2.30
CA LYS A 338 -31.78 4.63 3.08
C LYS A 338 -32.16 5.93 2.36
N VAL A 339 -31.84 6.05 1.07
CA VAL A 339 -32.13 7.28 0.30
C VAL A 339 -33.63 7.55 0.21
N LEU A 340 -34.45 6.50 0.11
CA LEU A 340 -35.92 6.63 0.18
C LEU A 340 -36.38 7.19 1.54
N ALA A 341 -35.72 6.81 2.64
CA ALA A 341 -36.06 7.27 4.00
C ALA A 341 -35.51 8.67 4.35
N ASP A 342 -34.49 9.16 3.63
CA ASP A 342 -33.87 10.48 3.83
C ASP A 342 -34.82 11.68 3.55
N VAL A 343 -36.06 11.45 3.10
CA VAL A 343 -37.10 12.50 3.00
C VAL A 343 -37.40 13.09 4.39
N ILE A 344 -37.33 12.27 5.45
CA ILE A 344 -37.44 12.69 6.85
C ILE A 344 -36.11 12.36 7.55
N PRO A 345 -35.31 13.35 8.00
CA PRO A 345 -33.95 13.12 8.52
C PRO A 345 -33.85 12.07 9.64
N LEU A 346 -34.82 12.03 10.56
CA LEU A 346 -34.84 11.05 11.65
C LEU A 346 -35.08 9.61 11.14
N LEU A 347 -35.93 9.43 10.13
CA LEU A 347 -36.19 8.10 9.54
C LEU A 347 -35.00 7.61 8.71
N GLY A 348 -34.36 8.50 7.95
CA GLY A 348 -33.15 8.19 7.18
C GLY A 348 -32.00 7.66 8.03
N SER A 349 -31.76 8.26 9.21
CA SER A 349 -30.71 7.79 10.14
C SER A 349 -31.01 6.41 10.72
N ILE A 350 -32.26 6.13 11.11
CA ILE A 350 -32.69 4.83 11.64
C ILE A 350 -32.60 3.73 10.57
N VAL A 351 -33.12 3.99 9.36
CA VAL A 351 -33.06 3.04 8.23
C VAL A 351 -31.61 2.82 7.79
N GLY A 352 -30.79 3.86 7.78
CA GLY A 352 -29.36 3.76 7.50
C GLY A 352 -28.61 2.88 8.51
N ALA A 353 -28.87 3.07 9.81
CA ALA A 353 -28.27 2.22 10.85
C ALA A 353 -28.75 0.77 10.74
N GLY A 354 -30.04 0.54 10.50
CA GLY A 354 -30.62 -0.79 10.33
C GLY A 354 -30.07 -1.54 9.11
N THR A 355 -30.05 -0.89 7.95
CA THR A 355 -29.50 -1.47 6.70
C THR A 355 -27.99 -1.70 6.80
N GLY A 356 -27.24 -0.79 7.45
CA GLY A 356 -25.82 -0.97 7.73
C GLY A 356 -25.53 -2.18 8.63
N LEU A 357 -26.33 -2.38 9.69
CA LEU A 357 -26.22 -3.55 10.55
C LEU A 357 -26.49 -4.85 9.78
N VAL A 358 -27.55 -4.87 8.96
CA VAL A 358 -27.89 -6.03 8.12
C VAL A 358 -26.79 -6.32 7.10
N ALA A 359 -26.24 -5.29 6.44
CA ALA A 359 -25.11 -5.43 5.53
C ALA A 359 -23.87 -6.01 6.22
N GLY A 360 -23.55 -5.54 7.43
CA GLY A 360 -22.47 -6.07 8.26
C GLY A 360 -22.64 -7.55 8.57
N LEU A 361 -23.84 -7.95 9.00
CA LEU A 361 -24.17 -9.34 9.36
C LEU A 361 -24.13 -10.26 8.14
N LEU A 362 -24.73 -9.85 7.02
CA LEU A 362 -24.72 -10.63 5.77
C LEU A 362 -23.32 -10.72 5.17
N GLY A 363 -22.57 -9.62 5.11
CA GLY A 363 -21.20 -9.61 4.60
C GLY A 363 -20.27 -10.49 5.43
N THR A 364 -20.44 -10.49 6.76
CA THR A 364 -19.69 -11.37 7.65
C THR A 364 -20.07 -12.83 7.45
N ALA A 365 -21.37 -13.15 7.47
CA ALA A 365 -21.87 -14.51 7.24
C ALA A 365 -21.40 -15.06 5.89
N TRP A 366 -21.52 -14.26 4.83
CA TRP A 366 -21.07 -14.62 3.49
C TRP A 366 -19.57 -14.92 3.45
N SER A 367 -18.75 -14.03 4.03
CA SER A 367 -17.30 -14.20 4.07
C SER A 367 -16.90 -15.49 4.82
N MET A 368 -17.55 -15.78 5.95
CA MET A 368 -17.33 -17.02 6.69
C MET A 368 -17.71 -18.26 5.89
N VAL A 369 -18.83 -18.24 5.16
CA VAL A 369 -19.24 -19.36 4.31
C VAL A 369 -18.18 -19.62 3.23
N ILE A 370 -17.70 -18.59 2.54
CA ILE A 370 -16.68 -18.76 1.49
C ILE A 370 -15.38 -19.32 2.07
N ILE A 371 -14.91 -18.79 3.20
CA ILE A 371 -13.72 -19.29 3.88
C ILE A 371 -13.94 -20.75 4.32
N ALA A 372 -15.08 -21.07 4.91
CA ALA A 372 -15.41 -22.42 5.38
C ALA A 372 -15.40 -23.44 4.23
N ILE A 373 -16.11 -23.14 3.12
CA ILE A 373 -16.17 -24.00 1.94
C ILE A 373 -14.78 -24.21 1.35
N ALA A 374 -13.98 -23.14 1.23
CA ALA A 374 -12.61 -23.26 0.76
C ALA A 374 -11.80 -24.21 1.66
N TRP A 375 -11.94 -24.12 2.98
CA TRP A 375 -11.25 -25.01 3.92
C TRP A 375 -11.79 -26.44 3.92
N ILE A 376 -13.03 -26.73 3.50
CA ILE A 376 -13.49 -28.12 3.37
C ILE A 376 -12.65 -28.89 2.36
N ARG A 377 -12.22 -28.23 1.28
CA ARG A 377 -11.38 -28.83 0.24
C ARG A 377 -9.96 -29.14 0.70
N PHE A 378 -9.45 -28.44 1.72
CA PHE A 378 -8.05 -28.49 2.15
C PHE A 378 -7.84 -29.02 3.59
N ARG A 379 -8.80 -28.83 4.50
CA ARG A 379 -8.84 -29.29 5.90
C ARG A 379 -10.30 -29.49 6.39
N PRO A 380 -10.92 -30.65 6.14
CA PRO A 380 -12.37 -30.85 6.26
C PRO A 380 -12.96 -30.60 7.65
N VAL A 381 -12.23 -30.91 8.73
CA VAL A 381 -12.71 -30.70 10.12
C VAL A 381 -12.85 -29.21 10.46
N LEU A 382 -11.85 -28.40 10.14
CA LEU A 382 -11.91 -26.94 10.37
C LEU A 382 -12.99 -26.29 9.50
N GLY A 383 -13.15 -26.74 8.25
CA GLY A 383 -14.21 -26.29 7.36
C GLY A 383 -15.61 -26.58 7.89
N ALA A 384 -15.84 -27.77 8.45
CA ALA A 384 -17.12 -28.14 9.05
C ALA A 384 -17.48 -27.29 10.28
N CYS A 385 -16.52 -27.01 11.17
CA CYS A 385 -16.74 -26.13 12.32
C CYS A 385 -17.10 -24.70 11.89
N LEU A 386 -16.43 -24.16 10.88
CA LEU A 386 -16.73 -22.82 10.36
C LEU A 386 -18.11 -22.76 9.68
N LEU A 387 -18.52 -23.78 8.93
CA LEU A 387 -19.87 -23.88 8.38
C LEU A 387 -20.93 -23.90 9.47
N GLY A 388 -20.70 -24.64 10.56
CA GLY A 388 -21.61 -24.67 11.71
C GLY A 388 -21.79 -23.29 12.34
N ALA A 389 -20.70 -22.54 12.54
CA ALA A 389 -20.76 -21.17 13.06
C ALA A 389 -21.52 -20.21 12.13
N ALA A 390 -21.28 -20.31 10.82
CA ALA A 390 -22.01 -19.51 9.82
C ALA A 390 -23.51 -19.83 9.82
N LEU A 391 -23.88 -21.11 9.92
CA LEU A 391 -25.26 -21.55 10.00
C LEU A 391 -25.96 -21.03 11.26
N VAL A 392 -25.30 -21.08 12.42
CA VAL A 392 -25.82 -20.51 13.67
C VAL A 392 -26.14 -19.02 13.50
N LEU A 393 -25.23 -18.25 12.90
CA LEU A 393 -25.47 -16.83 12.64
C LEU A 393 -26.66 -16.61 11.71
N VAL A 394 -26.77 -17.36 10.62
CA VAL A 394 -27.93 -17.29 9.72
C VAL A 394 -29.24 -17.60 10.47
N ILE A 395 -29.26 -18.67 11.28
CA ILE A 395 -30.43 -19.04 12.10
C ILE A 395 -30.79 -17.92 13.08
N LEU A 396 -29.81 -17.35 13.79
CA LEU A 396 -30.04 -16.24 14.72
C LEU A 396 -30.66 -15.02 14.03
N LEU A 397 -30.24 -14.71 12.80
CA LEU A 397 -30.84 -13.64 11.99
C LEU A 397 -32.31 -13.94 11.63
N PHE A 398 -32.61 -15.18 11.23
CA PHE A 398 -33.97 -15.60 10.87
C PHE A 398 -34.92 -15.67 12.07
N VAL A 399 -34.48 -16.19 13.21
CA VAL A 399 -35.29 -16.32 14.43
C VAL A 399 -35.63 -14.93 14.99
N LYS A 400 -34.66 -14.02 15.05
CA LYS A 400 -34.87 -12.64 15.51
C LYS A 400 -35.81 -11.85 14.59
N GLY A 401 -35.81 -12.15 13.29
CA GLY A 401 -36.75 -11.58 12.31
C GLY A 401 -38.19 -12.07 12.46
N ARG A 402 -38.40 -13.33 12.90
CA ARG A 402 -39.74 -13.89 13.17
C ARG A 402 -40.31 -13.45 14.51
N MET A 403 -39.51 -13.40 15.57
CA MET A 403 -40.00 -12.98 16.90
C MET A 403 -40.51 -11.53 16.92
N LYS A 404 -40.00 -10.67 16.02
CA LYS A 404 -40.48 -9.29 15.87
C LYS A 404 -41.84 -9.16 15.17
N LYS A 405 -42.30 -10.20 14.44
CA LYS A 405 -43.62 -10.25 13.80
C LYS A 405 -44.71 -10.83 14.71
N SER A 406 -44.34 -11.38 15.86
CA SER A 406 -45.26 -12.08 16.77
C SER A 406 -45.62 -11.30 18.04
N ALA A 407 -45.33 -9.99 18.12
CA ALA A 407 -45.83 -9.16 19.22
C ALA A 407 -47.35 -8.99 19.07
N PRO A 408 -48.19 -9.44 20.02
CA PRO A 408 -49.64 -9.33 19.90
C PRO A 408 -50.08 -7.87 20.03
N THR A 409 -50.98 -7.43 19.16
CA THR A 409 -51.75 -6.19 19.32
C THR A 409 -52.59 -6.29 20.59
N ALA A 410 -52.44 -5.34 21.52
CA ALA A 410 -53.27 -5.28 22.73
C ALA A 410 -54.76 -5.12 22.35
N PRO A 411 -55.71 -5.77 23.05
CA PRO A 411 -57.13 -5.62 22.76
C PRO A 411 -57.59 -4.17 23.00
N ALA A 412 -58.44 -3.66 22.12
CA ALA A 412 -59.11 -2.37 22.28
C ALA A 412 -59.94 -2.35 23.57
N GLN A 413 -59.79 -1.31 24.39
CA GLN A 413 -60.67 -1.06 25.53
C GLN A 413 -62.05 -0.62 25.02
N ASP A 414 -63.08 -1.26 25.56
CA ASP A 414 -64.51 -1.01 25.30
C ASP A 414 -64.94 0.36 25.89
N PRO A 415 -65.66 1.25 25.17
CA PRO A 415 -65.91 2.63 25.63
C PRO A 415 -66.96 2.80 26.75
N SER A 416 -67.43 1.73 27.41
CA SER A 416 -68.49 1.84 28.41
C SER A 416 -68.02 1.59 29.84
N GLU A 417 -67.24 2.50 30.41
CA GLU A 417 -67.08 2.60 31.86
C GLU A 417 -67.03 4.07 32.29
N PRO A 418 -67.98 4.57 33.10
CA PRO A 418 -68.00 5.96 33.51
C PRO A 418 -66.98 6.22 34.63
N ALA A 419 -66.29 7.36 34.54
CA ALA A 419 -65.26 7.79 35.48
C ALA A 419 -65.78 7.89 36.93
N PRO A 420 -65.01 7.45 37.94
CA PRO A 420 -65.35 7.70 39.34
C PRO A 420 -65.21 9.20 39.64
N ARG A 421 -66.24 9.78 40.26
CA ARG A 421 -66.22 11.15 40.77
C ARG A 421 -65.41 11.21 42.08
N SER A 422 -64.48 12.17 42.11
CA SER A 422 -63.76 12.81 43.22
C SER A 422 -63.36 11.95 44.43
#